data_AF-A0A8E2WG55-F1
#
_entry.id   AF-A0A8E2WG55-F1
#
_cell.length_a   1.000
_cell.length_b   1.000
_cell.length_c   1.000
_cell.angle_alpha   90.00
_cell.angle_beta   90.00
_cell.angle_gamma   90.00
#
_symmetry.space_group_name_H-M   'P 1'
#
loop_
_entity.id
_entity.type
_entity.pdbx_description
1 polymer ?
#
loop_
_entity_poly.entity_id
_entity_poly.type
_entity_poly.pdbx_seq_one_letter_code
_entity_poly.pdbx_strand_id
1 'polypeptide(L)' 'MKDMTKDILAGAESRRRNGSGDALGPNSEIGRKLKQYYDELVSDDVPDRFSQLLSQLEQAEPAQKKD' A
#
# COMPACT_ATOMS: atom_id res chain seq x y z
N MET A 1 27.65 12.01 -24.91
CA MET A 1 27.14 11.17 -23.80
C MET A 1 26.61 12.04 -22.63
N LYS A 2 25.80 13.07 -22.88
CA LYS A 2 25.20 13.91 -21.81
C LYS A 2 23.70 14.11 -21.95
N ASP A 3 23.11 13.64 -23.03
CA ASP A 3 21.69 13.86 -23.35
C ASP A 3 20.82 12.66 -22.96
N MET A 4 21.42 11.46 -22.87
CA MET A 4 20.71 10.21 -22.59
C MET A 4 20.22 10.07 -21.13
N THR A 5 20.77 10.84 -20.20
CA THR A 5 20.38 10.84 -18.79
C THR A 5 19.16 11.72 -18.50
N LYS A 6 18.87 12.72 -19.36
CA LYS A 6 17.77 13.66 -19.12
C LYS A 6 16.40 13.03 -19.42
N ASP A 7 16.34 12.16 -20.43
CA ASP A 7 15.11 11.44 -20.81
C ASP A 7 14.71 10.36 -19.78
N ILE A 8 15.69 9.73 -19.12
CA ILE A 8 15.44 8.73 -18.07
C ILE A 8 14.83 9.38 -16.83
N LEU A 9 15.28 10.59 -16.46
CA LEU A 9 14.75 11.35 -15.33
C LEU A 9 13.32 11.88 -15.60
N ALA A 10 13.03 12.37 -16.81
CA ALA A 10 11.68 12.82 -17.17
C ALA A 10 10.66 11.65 -17.25
N GLY A 11 11.09 10.48 -17.71
CA GLY A 11 10.25 9.27 -17.76
C GLY A 11 9.97 8.62 -16.39
N ALA A 12 10.68 9.03 -15.33
CA ALA A 12 10.48 8.54 -13.96
C ALA A 12 9.42 9.35 -13.20
N GLU A 13 9.27 10.65 -13.46
CA GLU A 13 8.26 11.49 -12.80
C GLU A 13 6.86 11.32 -13.40
N SER A 14 6.76 10.96 -14.69
CA SER A 14 5.47 10.69 -15.32
C SER A 14 4.87 9.34 -14.90
N ARG A 15 5.72 8.36 -14.56
CA ARG A 15 5.27 7.04 -14.09
C ARG A 15 4.70 7.04 -12.67
N ARG A 16 5.03 8.03 -11.84
CA ARG A 16 4.48 8.14 -10.48
C ARG A 16 3.12 8.83 -10.42
N ARG A 17 2.66 9.47 -11.51
CA ARG A 17 1.33 10.09 -11.58
C ARG A 17 0.25 9.21 -12.24
N ASN A 18 0.63 8.12 -12.92
CA ASN A 18 -0.31 7.23 -13.61
C ASN A 18 -0.55 5.89 -12.87
N GLY A 19 -0.10 5.75 -11.62
CA GLY A 19 0.06 4.46 -10.95
C GLY A 19 -1.16 3.89 -10.21
N SER A 20 -2.31 4.57 -10.16
CA SER A 20 -3.46 4.08 -9.39
C SER A 20 -4.82 4.22 -10.09
N GLY A 21 -4.91 4.97 -11.18
CA GLY A 21 -6.15 5.13 -11.95
C GLY A 21 -6.42 3.99 -12.94
N ASP A 22 -5.38 3.32 -13.44
CA ASP A 22 -5.49 2.40 -14.60
C ASP A 22 -4.99 0.97 -14.31
N ALA A 23 -4.76 0.62 -13.04
CA ALA A 23 -4.30 -0.73 -12.67
C ALA A 23 -5.30 -1.84 -13.02
N LEU A 24 -6.57 -1.47 -13.22
CA LEU A 24 -7.67 -2.38 -13.56
C LEU A 24 -8.21 -2.16 -14.99
N GLY A 25 -7.57 -1.29 -15.79
CA GLY A 25 -7.99 -0.99 -17.16
C GLY A 25 -9.46 -0.57 -17.27
N PRO A 26 -10.30 -1.25 -18.07
CA PRO A 26 -11.74 -0.97 -18.17
C PRO A 26 -12.50 -1.03 -16.84
N ASN A 27 -11.95 -1.72 -15.83
CA ASN A 27 -12.54 -1.84 -14.48
C ASN A 27 -11.99 -0.79 -13.50
N SER A 28 -11.28 0.23 -13.97
CA SER A 28 -10.75 1.34 -13.17
C SER A 28 -11.83 2.01 -12.30
N GLU A 29 -13.02 2.23 -12.84
CA GLU A 29 -14.16 2.80 -12.10
C GLU A 29 -14.65 1.89 -10.97
N ILE A 30 -14.54 0.57 -11.15
CA ILE A 30 -14.88 -0.41 -10.10
C ILE A 30 -13.87 -0.31 -8.96
N GLY A 31 -12.58 -0.28 -9.27
CA GLY A 31 -11.52 -0.10 -8.27
C GLY A 31 -11.66 1.21 -7.51
N ARG A 32 -11.99 2.30 -8.20
CA ARG A 32 -12.22 3.61 -7.59
C ARG A 32 -13.39 3.59 -6.60
N LYS A 33 -14.51 2.97 -6.99
CA LYS A 33 -15.69 2.82 -6.11
C LYS A 33 -15.41 1.93 -4.91
N LEU A 34 -14.71 0.82 -5.08
CA LEU A 34 -14.31 -0.05 -3.99
C LEU A 34 -13.42 0.71 -3.00
N LYS A 35 -12.44 1.46 -3.51
CA LYS A 35 -11.59 2.30 -2.66
C LYS A 35 -12.41 3.31 -1.87
N GLN A 36 -13.28 4.08 -2.53
CA GLN A 36 -14.15 5.05 -1.83
C GLN A 36 -14.99 4.39 -0.74
N TYR A 37 -15.60 3.24 -1.05
CA TYR A 37 -16.41 2.49 -0.08
C TYR A 37 -15.61 2.03 1.14
N TYR A 38 -14.42 1.48 0.93
CA TYR A 38 -13.57 1.04 2.05
C TYR A 38 -12.94 2.22 2.79
N ASP A 39 -12.54 3.29 2.11
CA ASP A 39 -12.00 4.51 2.74
C ASP A 39 -13.04 5.15 3.68
N GLU A 40 -14.35 5.06 3.36
CA GLU A 40 -15.44 5.53 4.23
C GLU A 40 -15.75 4.59 5.41
N LEU A 41 -15.45 3.29 5.27
CA LEU A 41 -15.77 2.25 6.26
C LEU A 41 -14.61 1.93 7.20
N VAL A 42 -13.38 2.23 6.81
CA VAL A 42 -12.20 2.04 7.66
C VAL A 42 -12.29 3.08 8.78
N SER A 43 -12.66 2.61 9.97
CA SER A 43 -12.51 3.36 11.21
C SER A 43 -11.04 3.71 11.41
N ASP A 44 -10.73 4.98 11.69
CA ASP A 44 -9.37 5.44 11.99
C ASP A 44 -8.78 4.71 13.22
N ASP A 45 -9.63 4.36 14.19
CA ASP A 45 -9.23 3.58 15.35
C ASP A 45 -9.22 2.09 15.02
N VAL A 46 -8.02 1.49 15.08
CA VAL A 46 -7.83 0.04 15.06
C VAL A 46 -8.43 -0.55 16.34
N PRO A 47 -9.40 -1.48 16.26
CA PRO A 47 -10.01 -2.07 17.45
C PRO A 47 -9.02 -2.71 18.43
N ASP A 48 -9.25 -2.53 19.74
CA ASP A 48 -8.43 -3.07 20.84
C ASP A 48 -8.15 -4.59 20.74
N ARG A 49 -9.07 -5.34 20.11
CA ARG A 49 -8.90 -6.77 19.86
C ARG A 49 -7.65 -7.08 19.04
N PHE A 50 -7.30 -6.24 18.07
CA PHE A 50 -6.09 -6.44 17.27
C PHE A 50 -4.83 -6.24 18.11
N SER A 51 -4.81 -5.21 18.97
CA SER A 51 -3.72 -4.98 19.92
C SER A 51 -3.53 -6.17 20.86
N GLN A 52 -4.63 -6.72 21.40
CA GLN A 52 -4.58 -7.91 22.25
C GLN A 52 -4.04 -9.14 21.52
N LEU A 53 -4.45 -9.35 20.26
CA LEU A 53 -3.95 -10.45 19.43
C LEU A 53 -2.48 -10.29 19.09
N LEU A 54 -2.01 -9.06 18.82
CA LEU A 54 -0.60 -8.77 18.59
C LEU A 54 0.23 -9.04 19.85
N SER A 55 -0.25 -8.66 21.03
CA SER A 55 0.42 -9.00 22.30
C SER A 55 0.46 -10.50 22.58
N GLN A 56 -0.60 -11.23 22.23
CA GLN A 56 -0.61 -12.70 22.35
C GLN A 56 0.38 -13.34 21.36
N LEU A 57 0.48 -12.80 20.14
CA LEU A 57 1.45 -13.27 19.15
C LEU A 57 2.88 -13.05 19.65
N GLU A 58 3.20 -11.86 20.18
CA GLU A 58 4.52 -11.56 20.75
C GLU A 58 4.88 -12.48 21.93
N GLN A 59 3.90 -12.83 22.77
CA GLN A 59 4.10 -13.76 23.89
C GLN A 59 4.27 -15.22 23.44
N ALA A 60 3.61 -15.59 22.35
CA ALA A 60 3.63 -16.95 21.81
C ALA A 60 4.78 -17.17 20.81
N GLU A 61 5.40 -16.12 20.29
CA GLU A 61 6.63 -16.24 19.53
C GLU A 61 7.68 -16.86 20.45
N PRO A 62 8.19 -18.07 20.12
CA PRO A 62 9.31 -18.61 20.86
C PRO A 62 10.43 -17.61 20.64
N ALA A 63 10.86 -16.93 21.72
CA ALA A 63 11.98 -15.98 21.68
C ALA A 63 13.02 -16.59 20.77
N GLN A 64 13.15 -16.06 19.54
CA GLN A 64 14.03 -16.65 18.56
C GLN A 64 15.36 -16.73 19.28
N LYS A 65 15.79 -17.96 19.55
CA LYS A 65 17.12 -18.20 20.08
C LYS A 65 18.00 -17.56 19.04
N LYS A 66 18.56 -16.42 19.43
CA LYS A 66 19.49 -15.64 18.67
C LYS A 66 20.77 -16.46 18.70
N ASP A 67 20.80 -17.51 17.87
CA ASP A 67 22.00 -18.26 17.50
C ASP A 67 22.65 -17.57 16.28
#